data_AF-A0A3B8QRF1-F1
#
_entry.id   AF-A0A3B8QRF1-F1
#
_cell.length_a   1.000
_cell.length_b   1.000
_cell.length_c   1.000
_cell.angle_alpha   90.00
_cell.angle_beta   90.00
_cell.angle_gamma   90.00
#
_symmetry.space_group_name_H-M   'P 1'
#
loop_
_entity.id
_entity.type
_entity.pdbx_description
1 polymer ?
#
loop_
_entity_poly.entity_id
_entity_poly.type
_entity_poly.pdbx_seq_one_letter_code
_entity_poly.pdbx_strand_id
1 'polypeptide(L)'
;MNMSDSSNMIEPPVGKAMLGTSNIEPNVLEKQLINSLDEDKVDDLSKCLFTLNNRRYGPIAGAYVVVCTKEGEQWCVGQLNADRAKPVILFEDKVFSNPEDAQTEAQNIKLQRGEVTPCRNH
;
A
#
# COMPACT_ATOMS: atom_id res chain seq x y z
N MET A 1 -8.15 18.46 -4.12
CA MET A 1 -6.88 18.57 -4.87
C MET A 1 -5.84 17.79 -4.09
N ASN A 2 -5.64 16.50 -4.37
CA ASN A 2 -4.60 15.72 -3.70
C ASN A 2 -3.37 15.73 -4.60
N MET A 3 -2.50 16.70 -4.37
CA MET A 3 -1.15 16.70 -4.91
C MET A 3 -0.46 15.42 -4.41
N SER A 4 0.03 14.62 -5.35
CA SER A 4 0.99 13.56 -5.07
C SER A 4 2.15 14.20 -4.32
N ASP A 5 2.22 13.93 -3.02
CA ASP A 5 3.20 14.49 -2.10
C ASP A 5 4.55 13.76 -2.29
N SER A 6 5.16 13.96 -3.46
CA SER A 6 6.53 13.52 -3.75
C SER A 6 7.57 14.23 -2.87
N SER A 7 7.15 15.22 -2.08
CA SER A 7 7.92 16.02 -1.13
C SER A 7 8.64 15.21 -0.05
N ASN A 8 8.16 14.00 0.26
CA ASN A 8 8.64 13.17 1.37
C ASN A 8 9.38 11.90 0.94
N MET A 9 9.74 11.76 -0.34
CA MET A 9 10.42 10.57 -0.86
C MET A 9 11.94 10.77 -0.86
N ILE A 10 12.69 9.81 -0.31
CA ILE A 10 14.14 9.72 -0.47
C ILE A 10 14.42 9.09 -1.83
N GLU A 11 15.12 9.82 -2.70
CA GLU A 11 15.60 9.28 -3.97
C GLU A 11 16.70 8.23 -3.75
N PRO A 12 16.73 7.14 -4.53
CA PRO A 12 17.76 6.14 -4.43
C PRO A 12 19.15 6.72 -4.74
N PRO A 13 20.23 6.23 -4.09
CA PRO A 13 21.59 6.65 -4.40
C PRO A 13 21.92 6.44 -5.88
N VAL A 14 22.60 7.42 -6.48
CA VAL A 14 23.00 7.38 -7.89
C VAL A 14 23.73 6.06 -8.21
N GLY A 15 23.25 5.34 -9.22
CA GLY A 15 23.81 4.06 -9.66
C GLY A 15 23.22 2.81 -8.99
N LYS A 16 22.24 2.94 -8.08
CA LYS A 16 21.49 1.79 -7.53
C LYS A 16 20.09 1.70 -8.15
N ALA A 17 19.71 0.50 -8.59
CA ALA A 17 18.36 0.20 -9.11
C ALA A 17 17.34 -0.05 -7.97
N MET A 18 17.24 0.89 -7.04
CA MET A 18 16.32 0.81 -5.89
C MET A 18 15.19 1.82 -6.10
N LEU A 19 13.99 1.53 -5.61
CA LEU A 19 12.90 2.53 -5.58
C LEU A 19 13.12 3.54 -4.46
N GLY A 20 12.60 4.75 -4.65
CA GLY A 20 12.50 5.72 -3.57
C GLY A 20 11.58 5.23 -2.45
N THR A 21 11.85 5.69 -1.23
CA THR A 21 11.12 5.31 -0.01
C THR A 21 10.60 6.56 0.69
N SER A 22 9.37 6.54 1.21
CA SER A 22 8.83 7.66 1.99
C SER A 22 9.52 7.78 3.34
N ASN A 23 9.64 9.01 3.85
CA ASN A 23 10.09 9.31 5.23
C ASN A 23 9.06 8.91 6.30
N ILE A 24 7.88 8.42 5.91
CA ILE A 24 6.83 8.03 6.85
C ILE A 24 7.11 6.63 7.37
N GLU A 25 7.35 6.51 8.68
CA GLU A 25 7.53 5.20 9.29
C GLU A 25 6.26 4.34 9.19
N PRO A 26 6.41 3.01 8.96
CA PRO A 26 5.28 2.10 9.03
C PRO A 26 4.70 2.03 10.45
N ASN A 27 3.38 1.87 10.54
CA ASN A 27 2.66 1.68 11.80
C ASN A 27 2.90 0.26 12.36
N VAL A 28 2.26 -0.06 13.50
CA VAL A 28 2.51 -1.33 14.18
C VAL A 28 2.08 -2.52 13.33
N LEU A 29 0.91 -2.45 12.69
CA LEU A 29 0.39 -3.52 11.83
C LEU A 29 1.25 -3.72 10.58
N GLU A 30 1.72 -2.63 9.98
CA GLU A 30 2.57 -2.67 8.79
C GLU A 30 3.96 -3.21 9.13
N LYS A 31 4.55 -2.81 10.27
CA LYS A 31 5.81 -3.38 10.78
C LYS A 31 5.67 -4.89 11.00
N GLN A 32 4.59 -5.33 11.63
CA GLN A 32 4.33 -6.77 11.84
C GLN A 32 4.17 -7.54 10.54
N LEU A 33 3.46 -6.97 9.56
CA LEU A 33 3.29 -7.58 8.25
C LEU A 33 4.63 -7.71 7.53
N ILE A 34 5.37 -6.61 7.39
CA ILE A 34 6.58 -6.52 6.55
C ILE A 34 7.74 -7.31 7.16
N ASN A 35 7.93 -7.28 8.49
CA ASN A 35 9.03 -7.98 9.15
C ASN A 35 8.98 -9.50 8.97
N SER A 36 7.81 -10.05 8.63
CA SER A 36 7.65 -11.49 8.36
C SER A 36 7.95 -11.89 6.90
N LEU A 37 8.15 -10.92 6.01
CA LEU A 37 8.29 -11.13 4.57
C LEU A 37 9.75 -11.02 4.11
N ASP A 38 10.03 -11.67 2.98
CA ASP A 38 11.31 -11.57 2.28
C ASP A 38 11.49 -10.17 1.67
N GLU A 39 12.57 -9.48 2.05
CA GLU A 39 12.85 -8.10 1.63
C GLU A 39 12.95 -7.96 0.10
N ASP A 40 13.55 -8.93 -0.59
CA ASP A 40 13.71 -8.87 -2.05
C ASP A 40 12.35 -8.99 -2.75
N LYS A 41 11.45 -9.81 -2.20
CA LYS A 41 10.07 -9.94 -2.70
C LYS A 41 9.24 -8.69 -2.43
N VAL A 42 9.45 -8.05 -1.28
CA VAL A 42 8.82 -6.76 -0.96
C VAL A 42 9.30 -5.66 -1.91
N ASP A 43 10.59 -5.63 -2.24
CA ASP A 43 11.13 -4.68 -3.22
C ASP A 43 10.58 -4.93 -4.63
N ASP A 44 10.52 -6.17 -5.07
CA ASP A 44 9.93 -6.55 -6.37
C ASP A 44 8.45 -6.16 -6.46
N LEU A 45 7.69 -6.40 -5.39
CA LEU A 45 6.29 -5.96 -5.29
C LEU A 45 6.21 -4.43 -5.43
N SER A 46 7.06 -3.70 -4.74
CA SER A 46 7.08 -2.23 -4.77
C SER A 46 7.37 -1.69 -6.18
N LYS A 47 8.25 -2.35 -6.95
CA LYS A 47 8.51 -2.04 -8.39
C LYS A 47 7.29 -2.28 -9.25
N CYS A 48 6.58 -3.37 -8.99
CA CYS A 48 5.31 -3.65 -9.66
C CYS A 48 4.29 -2.55 -9.35
N LEU A 49 4.11 -2.21 -8.07
CA LEU A 49 3.17 -1.17 -7.62
C LEU A 49 3.49 0.20 -8.19
N PHE A 50 4.76 0.61 -8.20
CA PHE A 50 5.20 1.85 -8.84
C PHE A 50 4.87 1.88 -10.33
N THR A 51 5.13 0.78 -11.04
CA THR A 51 4.80 0.67 -12.46
C THR A 51 3.29 0.72 -12.71
N LEU A 52 2.50 0.03 -11.88
CA LEU A 52 1.03 0.04 -11.94
C LEU A 52 0.45 1.40 -11.58
N ASN A 53 1.14 2.19 -10.74
CA ASN A 53 0.76 3.55 -10.37
C ASN A 53 1.27 4.61 -11.35
N ASN A 54 1.47 4.26 -12.63
CA ASN A 54 1.98 5.17 -13.67
C ASN A 54 3.31 5.83 -13.27
N ARG A 55 4.21 5.08 -12.62
CA ARG A 55 5.51 5.57 -12.12
C ARG A 55 5.37 6.74 -11.15
N ARG A 56 4.31 6.73 -10.35
CA ARG A 56 4.11 7.66 -9.23
C ARG A 56 4.24 6.92 -7.92
N TYR A 57 4.90 7.57 -6.96
CA TYR A 57 4.98 7.08 -5.60
C TYR A 57 3.67 7.34 -4.84
N GLY A 58 3.48 6.59 -3.76
CA GLY A 58 2.36 6.79 -2.84
C GLY A 58 1.15 5.88 -3.09
N PRO A 59 0.05 6.11 -2.34
CA PRO A 59 -1.12 5.24 -2.34
C PRO A 59 -1.74 5.13 -3.72
N ILE A 60 -2.09 3.92 -4.13
CA ILE A 60 -2.71 3.64 -5.42
C ILE A 60 -4.22 3.81 -5.29
N ALA A 61 -4.77 4.83 -5.94
CA ALA A 61 -6.19 5.13 -5.92
C ALA A 61 -7.04 3.91 -6.34
N GLY A 62 -8.11 3.62 -5.60
CA GLY A 62 -9.04 2.53 -5.93
C GLY A 62 -8.49 1.11 -5.75
N ALA A 63 -7.26 0.94 -5.24
CA ALA A 63 -6.59 -0.35 -5.01
C ALA A 63 -6.58 -0.73 -3.52
N TYR A 64 -7.77 -1.01 -3.00
CA TYR A 64 -7.98 -1.45 -1.62
C TYR A 64 -7.77 -2.96 -1.48
N VAL A 65 -7.20 -3.37 -0.36
CA VAL A 65 -6.89 -4.77 -0.04
C VAL A 65 -7.34 -5.11 1.37
N VAL A 66 -7.56 -6.40 1.61
CA VAL A 66 -7.80 -6.95 2.95
C VAL A 66 -6.65 -7.85 3.29
N VAL A 67 -6.02 -7.62 4.44
CA VAL A 67 -4.88 -8.40 4.92
C VAL A 67 -5.26 -9.12 6.19
N CYS A 68 -5.02 -10.43 6.22
CA CYS A 68 -5.10 -11.22 7.44
C CYS A 68 -3.91 -10.84 8.34
N THR A 69 -4.19 -10.13 9.43
CA THR A 69 -3.19 -9.67 10.40
C THR A 69 -2.98 -10.67 11.54
N LYS A 70 -3.98 -11.50 11.82
CA LYS A 70 -3.89 -12.67 12.69
C LYS A 70 -4.68 -13.79 12.05
N GLU A 71 -4.04 -14.93 11.87
CA GLU A 71 -4.62 -16.09 11.21
C GLU A 71 -5.95 -16.50 11.83
N GLY A 72 -7.03 -16.50 11.03
CA GLY A 72 -8.36 -16.92 11.47
C GLY A 72 -9.08 -15.99 12.46
N GLU A 73 -8.45 -14.88 12.86
CA GLU A 73 -8.98 -14.01 13.92
C GLU A 73 -9.17 -12.56 13.50
N GLN A 74 -8.28 -12.02 12.66
CA GLN A 74 -8.22 -10.57 12.46
C GLN A 74 -7.84 -10.18 11.02
N TRP A 75 -8.73 -9.43 10.38
CA TRP A 75 -8.57 -8.89 9.03
C TRP A 75 -8.56 -7.37 9.07
N CYS A 76 -7.57 -6.76 8.43
CA CYS A 76 -7.43 -5.31 8.35
C CYS A 76 -7.62 -4.85 6.92
N VAL A 77 -8.40 -3.79 6.72
CA VAL A 77 -8.49 -3.12 5.42
C VAL A 77 -7.27 -2.24 5.23
N GLY A 78 -6.80 -2.16 4.00
CA GLY A 78 -5.68 -1.31 3.62
C GLY A 78 -5.73 -0.87 2.16
N GLN A 79 -4.66 -0.22 1.74
CA GLN A 79 -4.47 0.29 0.38
C GLN A 79 -3.07 -0.04 -0.11
N LEU A 80 -2.95 -0.47 -1.37
CA LEU A 80 -1.64 -0.66 -1.99
C LEU A 80 -0.92 0.67 -2.14
N ASN A 81 0.39 0.66 -1.93
CA ASN A 81 1.23 1.85 -1.90
C ASN A 81 2.49 1.62 -2.73
N ALA A 82 2.77 2.52 -3.67
CA ALA A 82 3.97 2.49 -4.47
C ALA A 82 5.16 3.04 -3.66
N ASP A 83 5.63 2.25 -2.71
CA ASP A 83 6.72 2.58 -1.78
C ASP A 83 7.46 1.30 -1.36
N ARG A 84 8.80 1.31 -1.43
CA ARG A 84 9.63 0.15 -1.08
C ARG A 84 9.49 -0.28 0.37
N ALA A 85 9.52 0.65 1.33
CA ALA A 85 9.48 0.28 2.75
C ALA A 85 8.05 0.05 3.24
N LYS A 86 7.06 0.44 2.44
CA LYS A 86 5.66 0.40 2.83
C LYS A 86 4.78 0.04 1.62
N PRO A 87 4.84 -1.18 1.08
CA PRO A 87 4.06 -1.57 -0.11
C PRO A 87 2.54 -1.64 0.14
N VAL A 88 2.14 -1.70 1.42
CA VAL A 88 0.75 -1.75 1.86
C VAL A 88 0.57 -0.78 3.03
N ILE A 89 -0.45 0.07 2.95
CA ILE A 89 -0.91 0.92 4.06
C ILE A 89 -2.08 0.21 4.74
N LEU A 90 -1.98 -0.10 6.03
CA LEU A 90 -3.08 -0.69 6.80
C LEU A 90 -3.82 0.38 7.61
N PHE A 91 -5.15 0.38 7.52
CA PHE A 91 -6.00 1.31 8.25
C PHE A 91 -6.29 0.74 9.65
N GLU A 92 -5.59 1.23 10.67
CA GLU A 92 -5.67 0.71 12.05
C GLU A 92 -7.08 0.83 12.67
N ASP A 93 -7.93 1.71 12.14
CA ASP A 93 -9.33 1.88 12.52
C ASP A 93 -10.31 0.93 11.80
N LYS A 94 -9.82 0.12 10.85
CA LYS A 94 -10.61 -0.78 9.99
C LYS A 94 -10.20 -2.24 10.15
N VAL A 95 -10.33 -2.72 11.38
CA VAL A 95 -10.02 -4.10 11.78
C VAL A 95 -11.31 -4.86 12.07
N PHE A 96 -11.42 -6.06 11.51
CA PHE A 96 -12.61 -6.90 11.55
C PHE A 96 -12.28 -8.33 11.98
N SER A 97 -13.26 -9.04 12.53
CA SER A 97 -13.13 -10.43 12.96
C SER A 97 -13.52 -11.45 11.90
N ASN A 98 -13.92 -11.00 10.71
CA ASN A 98 -14.22 -11.87 9.56
C ASN A 98 -13.80 -11.20 8.25
N PRO A 99 -13.41 -11.98 7.23
CA PRO A 99 -12.95 -11.44 5.96
C PRO A 99 -14.06 -10.78 5.14
N GLU A 100 -15.31 -11.24 5.25
CA GLU A 100 -16.44 -10.73 4.45
C GLU A 100 -16.78 -9.28 4.80
N ASP A 101 -16.79 -8.92 6.09
CA ASP A 101 -17.03 -7.56 6.56
C ASP A 101 -15.88 -6.64 6.14
N ALA A 102 -14.63 -7.11 6.25
CA ALA A 102 -13.48 -6.34 5.79
C ALA A 102 -13.51 -6.10 4.27
N GLN A 103 -13.92 -7.09 3.48
CA GLN A 103 -14.07 -6.95 2.03
C GLN A 103 -15.19 -5.99 1.67
N THR A 104 -16.32 -6.06 2.39
CA THR A 104 -17.45 -5.14 2.24
C THR A 104 -17.01 -3.70 2.55
N GLU A 105 -16.25 -3.50 3.62
CA GLU A 105 -15.72 -2.19 3.97
C GLU A 105 -14.72 -1.65 2.94
N ALA A 106 -13.84 -2.51 2.41
CA ALA A 106 -12.92 -2.12 1.34
C ALA A 106 -13.68 -1.63 0.08
N GLN A 107 -14.80 -2.29 -0.26
CA GLN A 107 -15.69 -1.85 -1.34
C GLN A 107 -16.40 -0.53 -1.00
N ASN A 108 -16.89 -0.37 0.24
CA ASN A 108 -17.50 0.88 0.70
C ASN A 108 -16.53 2.05 0.59
N ILE A 109 -15.29 1.89 1.05
CA ILE A 109 -14.26 2.94 0.97
C ILE A 109 -14.01 3.32 -0.49
N LYS A 110 -13.89 2.31 -1.38
CA LYS A 110 -13.72 2.54 -2.82
C LYS A 110 -14.86 3.35 -3.42
N LEU A 111 -16.11 3.01 -3.08
CA LEU A 111 -17.31 3.71 -3.55
C LEU A 111 -17.40 5.13 -2.98
N GLN A 112 -17.16 5.30 -1.67
CA GLN A 112 -17.21 6.59 -0.97
C GLN A 112 -16.19 7.58 -1.50
N ARG A 113 -14.97 7.12 -1.78
CA ARG A 113 -13.90 7.98 -2.30
C ARG A 113 -14.02 8.26 -3.80
N GLY A 114 -14.85 7.50 -4.52
CA GLY A 114 -15.06 7.68 -5.96
C GLY A 114 -13.78 7.54 -6.79
N GLU A 115 -12.78 6.82 -6.25
CA GLU A 115 -11.46 6.71 -6.85
C GLU A 115 -11.48 5.72 -8.01
N VAL A 116 -10.98 6.16 -9.16
CA VAL A 116 -10.75 5.31 -10.31
C VAL A 116 -9.33 4.77 -10.23
N THR A 117 -9.17 3.45 -10.36
CA THR A 117 -7.86 2.82 -10.42
C THR A 117 -7.07 3.39 -11.60
N PRO A 118 -5.77 3.75 -11.43
CA PRO A 118 -4.99 4.36 -12.49
C PRO A 118 -5.06 3.53 -13.79
N CYS A 119 -5.50 4.14 -14.88
CA CYS A 119 -5.42 3.52 -16.20
C CYS A 119 -3.94 3.46 -16.60
N ARG A 120 -3.46 2.31 -17.11
CA ARG A 120 -2.11 2.23 -17.69
C ARG A 120 -2.07 3.13 -18.92
N ASN A 121 -1.23 4.16 -18.89
CA ASN A 121 -0.89 4.87 -20.12
C ASN A 121 -0.20 3.85 -21.06
N HIS A 122 -0.77 3.65 -22.26
CA HIS A 122 -0.16 2.86 -23.34
C HIS A 122 1.03 3.60 -23.95
#